data_AF-A0A7K1L2Q6-F1
#
_entry.id   AF-A0A7K1L2Q6-F1
#
_cell.length_a   1.000
_cell.length_b   1.000
_cell.length_c   1.000
_cell.angle_alpha   90.00
_cell.angle_beta   90.00
_cell.angle_gamma   90.00
#
_symmetry.space_group_name_H-M   'P 1'
#
loop_
_entity.id
_entity.type
_entity.pdbx_description
1 polymer ?
#
loop_
_entity_poly.entity_id
_entity_poly.type
_entity_poly.pdbx_seq_one_letter_code
_entity_poly.pdbx_strand_id
1 'polypeptide(L)'
;MATTLHTSQTEASLRQELALVNVEYAELLAHVRAAVAAARDGELDPLVHLAGFLEERGQLPPDGVSASRLVAEAFARTAEVDRQFGGAL
;
A
#
# COMPACT_ATOMS: atom_id res chain seq x y z
N MET A 1 -6.15 -23.69 30.24
CA MET A 1 -5.16 -24.04 29.19
C MET A 1 -5.68 -23.82 27.77
N ALA A 2 -6.98 -23.94 27.47
CA ALA A 2 -7.53 -23.64 26.14
C ALA A 2 -7.42 -22.15 25.73
N THR A 3 -7.59 -21.23 26.69
CA THR A 3 -7.52 -19.77 26.46
C THR A 3 -6.13 -19.29 26.01
N THR A 4 -5.06 -19.83 26.61
CA THR A 4 -3.67 -19.46 26.29
C THR A 4 -3.23 -19.92 24.90
N LEU A 5 -3.70 -21.09 24.45
CA LEU A 5 -3.45 -21.60 23.10
C LEU A 5 -4.14 -20.73 22.05
N HIS A 6 -5.39 -20.32 22.30
CA HIS A 6 -6.14 -19.44 21.39
C HIS A 6 -5.47 -18.07 21.22
N THR A 7 -5.01 -17.44 22.31
CA THR A 7 -4.29 -16.17 22.26
C THR A 7 -2.99 -16.26 21.46
N SER A 8 -2.21 -17.34 21.63
CA SER A 8 -0.97 -17.53 20.88
C SER A 8 -1.20 -17.71 19.36
N GLN A 9 -2.30 -18.35 18.97
CA GLN A 9 -2.69 -18.51 17.57
C GLN A 9 -3.14 -17.17 16.96
N THR A 10 -3.89 -16.36 17.71
CA THR A 10 -4.28 -15.01 17.26
C THR A 10 -3.08 -14.10 17.07
N GLU A 11 -2.13 -14.08 18.02
CA GLU A 11 -0.92 -13.28 17.90
C GLU A 11 -0.05 -13.70 16.71
N ALA A 12 0.06 -15.01 16.45
CA ALA A 12 0.78 -15.52 15.29
C ALA A 12 0.14 -15.08 13.98
N SER A 13 -1.20 -15.13 13.87
CA SER A 13 -1.93 -14.63 12.69
C SER A 13 -1.70 -13.15 12.47
N LEU A 14 -1.80 -12.33 13.52
CA LEU A 14 -1.57 -10.89 13.42
C LEU A 14 -0.15 -10.55 13.00
N ARG A 15 0.86 -11.28 13.50
CA ARG A 15 2.26 -11.10 13.07
C ARG A 15 2.44 -11.47 11.60
N GLN A 16 1.79 -12.53 11.14
CA GLN A 16 1.84 -12.94 9.74
C GLN A 16 1.18 -11.90 8.84
N GLU A 17 0.00 -11.40 9.19
CA GLU A 17 -0.69 -10.34 8.46
C GLU A 17 0.15 -9.05 8.42
N LEU A 18 0.73 -8.64 9.54
CA LEU A 18 1.62 -7.47 9.59
C LEU A 18 2.87 -7.68 8.73
N ALA A 19 3.46 -8.87 8.74
CA ALA A 19 4.62 -9.19 7.90
C ALA A 19 4.26 -9.09 6.40
N LEU A 20 3.09 -9.60 6.01
CA LEU A 20 2.60 -9.47 4.64
C LEU A 20 2.42 -8.00 4.26
N VAL A 21 1.72 -7.21 5.09
CA VAL A 21 1.52 -5.77 4.83
C VAL A 21 2.86 -5.03 4.70
N ASN A 22 3.86 -5.37 5.52
CA ASN A 22 5.19 -4.76 5.43
C ASN A 22 5.92 -5.11 4.13
N VAL A 23 5.79 -6.36 3.65
CA VAL A 23 6.36 -6.77 2.36
C VAL A 23 5.70 -6.00 1.23
N GLU A 24 4.37 -5.94 1.23
CA GLU A 24 3.59 -5.22 0.22
C GLU A 24 3.94 -3.73 0.16
N TYR A 25 4.07 -3.11 1.33
CA TYR A 25 4.51 -1.72 1.43
C TYR A 25 5.94 -1.52 0.91
N ALA A 26 6.87 -2.44 1.23
CA ALA A 26 8.25 -2.36 0.79
C ALA A 26 8.36 -2.47 -0.75
N GLU A 27 7.60 -3.37 -1.37
CA GLU A 27 7.54 -3.53 -2.83
C GLU A 27 6.98 -2.27 -3.51
N LEU A 28 5.85 -1.75 -3.03
CA LEU A 28 5.28 -0.51 -3.56
C LEU A 28 6.28 0.65 -3.44
N LEU A 29 6.91 0.81 -2.27
CA LEU A 29 7.88 1.87 -2.02
C LEU A 29 9.11 1.74 -2.92
N ALA A 30 9.55 0.52 -3.23
CA ALA A 30 10.65 0.27 -4.16
C ALA A 30 10.29 0.76 -5.58
N HIS A 31 9.11 0.42 -6.10
CA HIS A 31 8.66 0.85 -7.43
C HIS A 31 8.46 2.36 -7.53
N VAL A 32 7.91 3.00 -6.48
CA VAL A 32 7.78 4.46 -6.40
C VAL A 32 9.16 5.12 -6.42
N ARG A 33 10.13 4.60 -5.65
CA ARG A 33 11.51 5.11 -5.65
C ARG A 33 12.20 4.93 -7.00
N ALA A 34 11.99 3.80 -7.66
CA ALA A 34 12.49 3.55 -9.02
C ALA A 34 11.94 4.58 -10.01
N ALA A 35 10.62 4.85 -9.98
CA ALA A 35 10.01 5.85 -10.85
C ALA A 35 10.58 7.27 -10.61
N VAL A 36 10.83 7.64 -9.35
CA VAL A 36 11.46 8.93 -9.01
C VAL A 36 12.92 8.99 -9.50
N ALA A 37 13.67 7.88 -9.41
CA ALA A 37 15.03 7.82 -9.92
C ALA A 37 15.07 7.93 -11.45
N ALA A 38 14.26 7.13 -12.15
CA ALA A 38 14.11 7.16 -13.61
C ALA A 38 13.74 8.57 -14.13
N ALA A 39 12.86 9.29 -13.41
CA ALA A 39 12.49 10.66 -13.76
C ALA A 39 13.66 11.64 -13.61
N ARG A 40 14.52 11.45 -12.60
CA ARG A 40 15.73 12.28 -12.41
C ARG A 40 16.79 12.00 -13.47
N ASP A 41 16.88 10.75 -13.90
CA ASP A 41 17.83 10.29 -14.92
C ASP A 41 17.35 10.64 -16.35
N GLY A 42 16.12 11.13 -16.50
CA GLY A 42 15.57 11.57 -17.78
C GLY A 42 15.08 10.43 -18.67
N GLU A 43 14.70 9.29 -18.07
CA GLU A 43 14.09 8.18 -18.81
C GLU A 43 12.79 8.61 -19.51
N LEU A 44 12.50 7.96 -20.65
CA LEU A 44 11.35 8.32 -21.51
C LEU A 44 10.00 8.06 -20.83
N ASP A 45 9.91 6.98 -20.05
CA ASP A 45 8.71 6.65 -19.27
C ASP A 45 9.09 6.20 -17.86
N PRO A 46 9.30 7.15 -16.93
CA PRO A 46 9.65 6.84 -15.55
C PRO A 46 8.56 6.08 -14.80
N LEU A 47 7.30 6.19 -15.24
CA LEU A 47 6.17 5.57 -14.55
C LEU A 47 6.04 4.08 -14.88
N VAL A 48 6.75 3.56 -15.88
CA VAL A 48 6.69 2.15 -16.28
C VAL A 48 6.91 1.19 -15.11
N HIS A 49 7.82 1.52 -14.19
CA HIS A 49 8.10 0.72 -12.99
C HIS A 49 6.86 0.63 -12.08
N LEU A 50 6.16 1.74 -11.87
CA LEU A 50 4.97 1.77 -11.03
C LEU A 50 3.75 1.18 -11.75
N ALA A 51 3.59 1.48 -13.03
CA ALA A 51 2.48 0.99 -13.84
C ALA A 51 2.50 -0.53 -13.98
N GLY A 52 3.67 -1.13 -14.26
CA GLY A 52 3.82 -2.58 -14.32
C GLY A 52 3.48 -3.27 -12.99
N PHE A 53 3.98 -2.73 -11.87
CA PHE A 53 3.65 -3.25 -10.54
C PHE A 53 2.15 -3.18 -10.23
N LEU A 54 1.48 -2.07 -10.58
CA LEU A 54 0.03 -1.95 -10.40
C LEU A 54 -0.75 -2.89 -11.32
N GLU A 55 -0.28 -3.11 -12.54
CA GLU A 55 -0.90 -4.01 -13.52
C GLU A 55 -0.87 -5.47 -13.05
N GLU A 56 0.29 -5.96 -12.60
CA GLU A 56 0.47 -7.31 -12.05
C GLU A 56 -0.50 -7.62 -10.89
N ARG A 57 -0.92 -6.58 -10.19
CA ARG A 57 -1.82 -6.67 -9.03
C ARG A 57 -3.28 -6.36 -9.35
N GLY A 58 -3.59 -6.02 -10.60
CA GLY A 58 -4.94 -5.60 -11.01
C GLY A 58 -5.40 -4.29 -10.36
N GLN A 59 -4.45 -3.41 -10.05
CA GLN A 59 -4.66 -2.16 -9.30
C GLN A 59 -4.46 -0.90 -10.15
N LEU A 60 -4.39 -1.03 -11.48
CA LEU A 60 -4.40 0.12 -12.35
C LEU A 60 -5.69 0.95 -12.14
N PRO A 61 -5.58 2.28 -12.06
CA PRO A 61 -6.75 3.14 -12.05
C PRO A 61 -7.65 2.87 -13.27
N PRO A 62 -8.98 2.87 -13.10
CA PRO A 62 -9.88 2.83 -14.24
C PRO A 62 -9.67 4.02 -15.18
N ASP A 63 -9.95 3.82 -16.47
CA ASP A 63 -9.83 4.86 -17.48
C ASP A 63 -10.65 6.11 -17.12
N GLY A 64 -10.07 7.29 -17.37
CA GLY A 64 -10.72 8.57 -17.18
C GLY A 64 -10.83 9.05 -15.72
N VAL A 65 -10.36 8.27 -14.75
CA VAL A 65 -10.27 8.71 -13.35
C VAL A 65 -9.12 9.72 -13.20
N SER A 66 -9.40 10.88 -12.60
CA SER A 66 -8.36 11.89 -12.35
C SER A 66 -7.46 11.50 -11.17
N ALA A 67 -6.16 11.80 -11.29
CA ALA A 67 -5.19 11.57 -10.22
C ALA A 67 -5.58 12.28 -8.91
N SER A 68 -6.12 13.50 -9.00
CA SER A 68 -6.58 14.26 -7.82
C SER A 68 -7.73 13.58 -7.09
N ARG A 69 -8.64 12.92 -7.83
CA ARG A 69 -9.73 12.13 -7.23
C ARG A 69 -9.19 10.92 -6.47
N LEU A 70 -8.27 10.16 -7.07
CA LEU A 70 -7.66 9.00 -6.43
C LEU A 70 -6.98 9.36 -5.11
N VAL A 71 -6.23 10.48 -5.10
CA VAL A 71 -5.56 10.99 -3.90
C VAL A 71 -6.58 11.42 -2.84
N ALA A 72 -7.64 12.13 -3.23
CA ALA A 72 -8.69 12.56 -2.31
C ALA A 72 -9.42 11.37 -1.67
N GLU A 73 -9.74 10.34 -2.46
CA GLU A 73 -10.37 9.10 -1.97
C GLU A 73 -9.46 8.36 -0.97
N ALA A 74 -8.15 8.30 -1.25
CA ALA A 74 -7.18 7.70 -0.34
C ALA A 74 -7.12 8.43 1.01
N PHE A 75 -7.02 9.76 1.01
CA PHE A 75 -7.00 10.55 2.25
C PHE A 75 -8.29 10.44 3.05
N ALA A 76 -9.45 10.43 2.38
CA ALA A 76 -10.73 10.24 3.04
C ALA A 76 -10.79 8.89 3.77
N ARG A 77 -10.28 7.82 3.15
CA ARG A 77 -10.19 6.49 3.77
C ARG A 77 -9.23 6.48 4.96
N THR A 78 -8.05 7.08 4.84
CA THR A 78 -7.10 7.17 5.96
C THR A 78 -7.70 7.89 7.15
N ALA A 79 -8.41 9.01 6.92
CA ALA A 79 -9.09 9.75 7.97
C ALA A 79 -10.26 8.99 8.60
N GLU A 80 -10.93 8.11 7.86
CA GLU A 80 -11.95 7.20 8.40
C GLU A 80 -11.34 6.16 9.34
N VAL A 81 -10.26 5.50 8.91
CA VAL A 81 -9.54 4.52 9.72
C VAL A 81 -8.99 5.15 11.00
N ASP A 82 -8.38 6.34 10.90
CA ASP A 82 -7.84 7.07 12.06
C ASP A 82 -8.94 7.39 13.10
N ARG A 83 -10.12 7.83 12.63
CA ARG A 83 -11.28 8.08 13.49
C ARG A 83 -11.82 6.80 14.14
N GLN A 84 -11.77 5.67 13.42
CA GLN A 84 -12.30 4.40 13.91
C GLN A 84 -11.44 3.77 15.01
N PHE A 85 -10.10 3.90 14.91
CA PHE A 85 -9.16 3.22 15.80
C PHE A 85 -8.42 4.14 16.77
N GLY A 86 -8.64 5.46 16.68
CA GLY A 86 -8.19 6.41 17.68
C GLY A 86 -6.72 6.84 17.53
N GLY A 87 -6.45 7.63 16.49
CA GLY A 87 -5.64 8.84 16.63
C GLY A 87 -4.28 8.90 15.93
N ALA A 88 -4.12 10.03 15.22
CA ALA A 88 -2.89 10.80 14.99
C ALA A 88 -1.69 10.01 14.44
N LEU A 89 -1.50 10.12 13.12
CA LEU A 89 -0.14 10.18 12.57
C LEU A 89 0.59 11.42 13.11
#